data_AF-A0A7C6U6A4-F1
#
_entry.id   AF-A0A7C6U6A4-F1
#
_cell.length_a   1.000
_cell.length_b   1.000
_cell.length_c   1.000
_cell.angle_alpha   90.00
_cell.angle_beta   90.00
_cell.angle_gamma   90.00
#
_symmetry.space_group_name_H-M   'P 1'
#
loop_
_entity.id
_entity.type
_entity.pdbx_description
1 polymer ?
#
loop_
_entity_poly.entity_id
_entity_poly.type
_entity_poly.pdbx_seq_one_letter_code
_entity_poly.pdbx_strand_id
1 'polypeptide(L)'
;MNLEKFQIRTDLAFEALDLRKTTYLEEVVNEEFEQDNLVIKRTVISENVGREIGKKPGLYYVLDTKAIKTHDNDDLKKCENALTQIIKEVLRAENITEKSRGLVVGLGNINVTPDSLGPVVIDNVIVTRHMFLLNPEEVSEGISDVSAIAPGVMGNTGIETYDIIEAVVNKIQVDYLLVVDALASRSLARVNKTIQVTNTGISPGSGVGNSRKEISKETMKIPVIAIGVPTVVDAATIASDTIDMLLRYFNHKIEHHDRPSQSIIVGPEKIDFDEAELPDEQYRKEFLGEFGRLSEEEKFQLLEEVLTPNGYNMMVTPKEVDIDIEDLSEVISGAIDRALHTIVDNGIIT
;
A
#
# COMPACT_ATOMS: atom_id res chain seq x y z
N MET A 1 -9.76 -28.39 -12.92
CA MET A 1 -8.79 -27.38 -12.44
C MET A 1 -9.35 -26.77 -11.18
N ASN A 2 -8.55 -26.63 -10.13
CA ASN A 2 -9.01 -26.02 -8.88
C ASN A 2 -8.94 -24.49 -9.03
N LEU A 3 -10.08 -23.87 -9.35
CA LEU A 3 -10.22 -22.43 -9.62
C LEU A 3 -9.87 -21.53 -8.41
N GLU A 4 -9.81 -22.10 -7.20
CA GLU A 4 -9.42 -21.38 -5.98
C GLU A 4 -7.95 -20.93 -5.94
N LYS A 5 -7.08 -21.56 -6.75
CA LYS A 5 -5.64 -21.19 -6.79
C LYS A 5 -5.36 -19.89 -7.55
N PHE A 6 -6.32 -19.36 -8.29
CA PHE A 6 -6.15 -18.24 -9.23
C PHE A 6 -7.10 -17.08 -8.92
N GLN A 7 -7.47 -16.91 -7.65
CA GLN A 7 -8.15 -15.69 -7.22
C GLN A 7 -7.20 -14.51 -7.41
N ILE A 8 -7.69 -13.46 -8.06
CA ILE A 8 -6.90 -12.27 -8.28
C ILE A 8 -6.70 -11.54 -6.94
N ARG A 9 -5.45 -11.38 -6.52
CA ARG A 9 -5.08 -10.85 -5.20
C ARG A 9 -4.57 -9.43 -5.30
N THR A 10 -5.07 -8.56 -4.43
CA THR A 10 -4.53 -7.23 -4.16
C THR A 10 -4.40 -7.07 -2.66
N ASP A 11 -3.34 -6.42 -2.20
CA ASP A 11 -3.16 -6.10 -0.79
C ASP A 11 -3.94 -4.84 -0.38
N LEU A 12 -4.34 -4.00 -1.34
CA LEU A 12 -5.10 -2.79 -1.11
C LEU A 12 -6.61 -3.09 -0.96
N ALA A 13 -7.22 -2.59 0.11
CA ALA A 13 -8.64 -2.81 0.39
C ALA A 13 -9.55 -2.06 -0.60
N PHE A 14 -9.12 -0.88 -1.06
CA PHE A 14 -9.87 -0.09 -2.04
C PHE A 14 -9.93 -0.77 -3.41
N GLU A 15 -8.83 -1.36 -3.87
CA GLU A 15 -8.85 -2.14 -5.12
C GLU A 15 -9.77 -3.36 -5.02
N ALA A 16 -9.81 -4.03 -3.85
CA ALA A 16 -10.72 -5.14 -3.64
C ALA A 16 -12.21 -4.73 -3.72
N LEU A 17 -12.52 -3.49 -3.31
CA LEU A 17 -13.86 -2.90 -3.44
C LEU A 17 -14.21 -2.57 -4.91
N ASP A 18 -13.27 -2.03 -5.68
CA ASP A 18 -13.49 -1.73 -7.11
C ASP A 18 -13.69 -3.00 -7.95
N LEU A 19 -13.01 -4.09 -7.59
CA LEU A 19 -13.03 -5.35 -8.33
C LEU A 19 -14.34 -6.13 -8.15
N ARG A 20 -14.93 -6.09 -6.96
CA ARG A 20 -16.13 -6.86 -6.65
C ARG A 20 -17.33 -5.92 -6.62
N LYS A 21 -18.30 -6.17 -7.51
CA LYS A 21 -19.66 -5.60 -7.39
C LYS A 21 -20.27 -6.10 -6.08
N THR A 22 -20.02 -5.36 -5.01
CA THR A 22 -20.37 -5.71 -3.63
C THR A 22 -21.87 -5.55 -3.46
N THR A 23 -22.54 -6.56 -2.89
CA THR A 23 -24.00 -6.54 -2.69
C THR A 23 -24.40 -5.57 -1.57
N TYR A 24 -23.48 -5.35 -0.63
CA TYR A 24 -23.64 -4.53 0.58
C TYR A 24 -22.91 -3.18 0.50
N LEU A 25 -22.92 -2.53 -0.68
CA LEU A 25 -22.34 -1.18 -0.85
C LEU A 25 -22.86 -0.16 0.19
N GLU A 26 -24.10 -0.32 0.64
CA GLU A 26 -24.73 0.53 1.66
C GLU A 26 -24.08 0.42 3.05
N GLU A 27 -23.33 -0.66 3.33
CA GLU A 27 -22.60 -0.86 4.60
C GLU A 27 -21.18 -0.28 4.59
N VAL A 28 -20.72 0.21 3.43
CA VAL A 28 -19.40 0.85 3.30
C VAL A 28 -19.56 2.36 3.52
N VAL A 29 -18.97 2.86 4.60
CA VAL A 29 -18.89 4.31 4.82
C VAL A 29 -17.62 4.82 4.17
N ASN A 30 -17.75 5.49 3.04
CA ASN A 30 -16.67 6.16 2.34
C ASN A 30 -16.75 7.67 2.58
N GLU A 31 -15.71 8.23 3.15
CA GLU A 31 -15.53 9.67 3.31
C GLU A 31 -14.25 10.07 2.56
N GLU A 32 -14.36 11.08 1.71
CA GLU A 32 -13.23 11.62 0.95
C GLU A 32 -12.96 13.04 1.46
N PHE A 33 -11.70 13.28 1.82
CA PHE A 33 -11.22 14.56 2.34
C PHE A 33 -10.06 15.04 1.47
N GLU A 34 -10.02 16.33 1.21
CA GLU A 34 -8.89 16.96 0.55
C GLU A 34 -8.10 17.75 1.59
N GLN A 35 -6.80 17.45 1.72
CA GLN A 35 -5.89 18.15 2.61
C GLN A 35 -4.62 18.49 1.84
N ASP A 36 -4.26 19.78 1.79
CA ASP A 36 -3.05 20.25 1.13
C ASP A 36 -2.89 19.77 -0.33
N ASN A 37 -4.02 19.68 -1.06
CA ASN A 37 -4.11 19.15 -2.44
C ASN A 37 -3.85 17.63 -2.56
N LEU A 38 -3.94 16.90 -1.45
CA LEU A 38 -3.89 15.44 -1.37
C LEU A 38 -5.28 14.89 -1.10
N VAL A 39 -5.59 13.76 -1.74
CA VAL A 39 -6.87 13.07 -1.55
C VAL A 39 -6.70 11.99 -0.50
N ILE A 40 -7.46 12.09 0.58
CA ILE A 40 -7.53 11.11 1.66
C ILE A 40 -8.89 10.44 1.58
N LYS A 41 -8.90 9.12 1.40
CA LYS A 41 -10.12 8.32 1.42
C LYS A 41 -10.15 7.49 2.69
N ARG A 42 -11.19 7.71 3.50
CA ARG A 42 -11.49 6.93 4.70
C ARG A 42 -12.62 5.95 4.37
N THR A 43 -12.37 4.68 4.59
CA THR A 43 -13.32 3.61 4.34
C THR A 43 -13.48 2.76 5.58
N VAL A 44 -14.72 2.67 6.07
CA VAL A 44 -15.09 1.72 7.14
C VAL A 44 -15.72 0.49 6.50
N ILE A 45 -15.10 -0.66 6.72
CA ILE A 45 -15.53 -1.95 6.15
C ILE A 45 -16.23 -2.77 7.25
N SER A 46 -17.46 -3.19 6.98
CA SER A 46 -18.23 -4.07 7.86
C SER A 46 -17.79 -5.53 7.75
N GLU A 47 -18.24 -6.40 8.67
CA GLU A 47 -17.96 -7.85 8.61
C GLU A 47 -18.49 -8.50 7.32
N ASN A 48 -19.68 -8.08 6.85
CA ASN A 48 -20.30 -8.66 5.67
C ASN A 48 -19.51 -8.29 4.41
N VAL A 49 -19.19 -7.00 4.27
CA VAL A 49 -18.38 -6.50 3.14
C VAL A 49 -17.00 -7.14 3.16
N GLY A 50 -16.36 -7.21 4.33
CA GLY A 50 -15.05 -7.83 4.48
C GLY A 50 -15.01 -9.27 3.96
N ARG A 51 -16.04 -10.07 4.28
CA ARG A 51 -16.16 -11.44 3.75
C ARG A 51 -16.35 -11.48 2.23
N GLU A 52 -17.11 -10.54 1.65
CA GLU A 52 -17.30 -10.49 0.19
C GLU A 52 -16.01 -10.10 -0.55
N ILE A 53 -15.22 -9.16 -0.02
CA ILE A 53 -14.00 -8.67 -0.68
C ILE A 53 -12.72 -9.42 -0.27
N GLY A 54 -12.81 -10.32 0.71
CA GLY A 54 -11.66 -11.04 1.25
C GLY A 54 -10.73 -10.15 2.10
N LYS A 55 -11.29 -9.13 2.76
CA LYS A 55 -10.57 -8.23 3.67
C LYS A 55 -11.22 -8.25 5.05
N LYS A 56 -10.50 -7.76 6.05
CA LYS A 56 -11.04 -7.73 7.42
C LYS A 56 -11.93 -6.51 7.64
N PRO A 57 -12.96 -6.64 8.50
CA PRO A 57 -13.72 -5.48 8.94
C PRO A 57 -12.82 -4.53 9.73
N GLY A 58 -12.99 -3.24 9.54
CA GLY A 58 -12.23 -2.23 10.24
C GLY A 58 -12.10 -0.93 9.46
N LEU A 59 -11.14 -0.13 9.86
CA LEU A 59 -10.88 1.20 9.33
C LEU A 59 -9.71 1.14 8.35
N TYR A 60 -9.90 1.75 7.19
CA TYR A 60 -8.89 1.85 6.14
C TYR A 60 -8.81 3.30 5.69
N TYR A 61 -7.60 3.82 5.64
CA TYR A 61 -7.28 5.08 4.99
C TYR A 61 -6.42 4.82 3.79
N VAL A 62 -6.66 5.58 2.74
CA VAL A 62 -5.83 5.64 1.55
C VAL A 62 -5.47 7.09 1.31
N LEU A 63 -4.17 7.39 1.41
CA LEU A 63 -3.59 8.67 1.02
C LEU A 63 -3.08 8.54 -0.41
N ASP A 64 -3.70 9.25 -1.35
CA ASP A 64 -3.26 9.31 -2.75
C ASP A 64 -2.22 10.43 -2.89
N THR A 65 -1.00 10.06 -3.29
CA THR A 65 0.15 10.96 -3.42
C THR A 65 0.46 11.29 -4.88
N LYS A 66 -0.43 10.97 -5.85
CA LYS A 66 -0.23 11.31 -7.27
C LYS A 66 0.02 12.79 -7.53
N ALA A 67 -0.54 13.67 -6.71
CA ALA A 67 -0.38 15.11 -6.82
C ALA A 67 1.00 15.62 -6.35
N ILE A 68 1.78 14.77 -5.66
CA ILE A 68 3.11 15.08 -5.14
C ILE A 68 4.14 14.84 -6.23
N LYS A 69 5.05 15.78 -6.38
CA LYS A 69 6.28 15.54 -7.12
C LYS A 69 7.29 14.92 -6.16
N THR A 70 7.63 13.66 -6.41
CA THR A 70 8.78 13.00 -5.77
C THR A 70 10.00 13.94 -5.83
N HIS A 71 10.74 14.03 -4.73
CA HIS A 71 11.91 14.92 -4.52
C HIS A 71 11.65 16.42 -4.28
N ASP A 72 10.40 16.86 -4.14
CA ASP A 72 10.09 18.21 -3.66
C ASP A 72 9.84 18.20 -2.14
N ASN A 73 10.78 18.76 -1.37
CA ASN A 73 10.72 18.80 0.10
C ASN A 73 9.41 19.41 0.63
N ASP A 74 8.83 20.39 -0.06
CA ASP A 74 7.59 21.01 0.39
C ASP A 74 6.39 20.06 0.22
N ASP A 75 6.39 19.25 -0.83
CA ASP A 75 5.34 18.27 -1.07
C ASP A 75 5.49 17.02 -0.18
N LEU A 76 6.72 16.56 0.08
CA LEU A 76 6.99 15.50 1.04
C LEU A 76 6.48 15.87 2.43
N LYS A 77 6.71 17.12 2.86
CA LYS A 77 6.21 17.61 4.16
C LYS A 77 4.69 17.68 4.24
N LYS A 78 3.99 18.00 3.15
CA LYS A 78 2.52 17.92 3.09
C LYS A 78 2.05 16.48 3.25
N CYS A 79 2.71 15.54 2.57
CA CYS A 79 2.43 14.11 2.69
C CYS A 79 2.61 13.63 4.13
N GLU A 80 3.72 13.99 4.76
CA GLU A 80 4.03 13.67 6.15
C GLU A 80 2.98 14.23 7.11
N ASN A 81 2.55 15.48 6.92
CA ASN A 81 1.49 16.10 7.71
C ASN A 81 0.16 15.33 7.58
N ALA A 82 -0.26 15.01 6.36
CA ALA A 82 -1.48 14.26 6.09
C ALA A 82 -1.42 12.85 6.72
N LEU A 83 -0.31 12.14 6.52
CA LEU A 83 -0.10 10.81 7.09
C LEU A 83 -0.06 10.84 8.63
N THR A 84 0.55 11.87 9.23
CA THR A 84 0.56 12.06 10.69
C THR A 84 -0.87 12.13 11.25
N GLN A 85 -1.77 12.88 10.60
CA GLN A 85 -3.16 12.99 11.05
C GLN A 85 -3.89 11.65 10.94
N ILE A 86 -3.68 10.93 9.83
CA ILE A 86 -4.26 9.60 9.62
C ILE A 86 -3.81 8.64 10.73
N ILE A 87 -2.50 8.56 11.01
CA ILE A 87 -1.97 7.68 12.05
C ILE A 87 -2.56 8.05 13.42
N LYS A 88 -2.61 9.34 13.76
CA LYS A 88 -3.22 9.82 15.03
C LYS A 88 -4.69 9.42 15.15
N GLU A 89 -5.47 9.51 14.07
CA GLU A 89 -6.87 9.11 14.08
C GLU A 89 -7.03 7.60 14.31
N VAL A 90 -6.23 6.78 13.62
CA VAL A 90 -6.25 5.32 13.77
C VAL A 90 -5.82 4.90 15.19
N LEU A 91 -4.78 5.54 15.76
CA LEU A 91 -4.36 5.29 17.13
C LEU A 91 -5.47 5.63 18.13
N ARG A 92 -6.16 6.77 17.95
CA ARG A 92 -7.31 7.16 18.79
C ARG A 92 -8.47 6.19 18.67
N ALA A 93 -8.75 5.68 17.48
CA ALA A 93 -9.81 4.69 17.24
C ALA A 93 -9.56 3.39 18.01
N GLU A 94 -8.30 2.98 18.19
CA GLU A 94 -7.90 1.82 18.99
C GLU A 94 -7.67 2.14 20.48
N ASN A 95 -8.00 3.35 20.94
CA ASN A 95 -7.79 3.83 22.33
C ASN A 95 -6.32 3.82 22.78
N ILE A 96 -5.39 4.01 21.85
CA ILE A 96 -3.96 4.11 22.14
C ILE A 96 -3.66 5.53 22.60
N THR A 97 -2.95 5.64 23.72
CA THR A 97 -2.53 6.90 24.33
C THR A 97 -1.01 7.03 24.34
N GLU A 98 -0.47 8.22 24.60
CA GLU A 98 0.98 8.50 24.72
C GLU A 98 1.68 7.65 25.80
N LYS A 99 0.92 7.08 26.75
CA LYS A 99 1.45 6.18 27.80
C LYS A 99 1.56 4.73 27.36
N SER A 100 1.04 4.39 26.18
CA SER A 100 1.01 3.02 25.69
C SER A 100 2.36 2.66 25.10
N ARG A 101 2.84 1.45 25.39
CA ARG A 101 4.12 0.95 24.91
C ARG A 101 3.96 0.42 23.49
N GLY A 102 4.64 1.04 22.53
CA GLY A 102 4.57 0.68 21.13
C GLY A 102 5.72 -0.21 20.68
N LEU A 103 5.43 -1.13 19.76
CA LEU A 103 6.44 -1.78 18.93
C LEU A 103 6.20 -1.41 17.46
N VAL A 104 7.17 -0.77 16.83
CA VAL A 104 7.19 -0.51 15.39
C VAL A 104 7.94 -1.66 14.70
N VAL A 105 7.35 -2.24 13.66
CA VAL A 105 7.92 -3.38 12.93
C VAL A 105 8.02 -3.06 11.46
N GLY A 106 9.23 -3.08 10.93
CA GLY A 106 9.49 -2.96 9.50
C GLY A 106 9.57 -4.33 8.86
N LEU A 107 8.52 -4.70 8.13
CA LEU A 107 8.50 -5.92 7.34
C LEU A 107 9.19 -5.72 5.99
N GLY A 108 9.82 -6.78 5.50
CA GLY A 108 10.45 -6.78 4.20
C GLY A 108 11.86 -7.36 4.21
N ASN A 109 12.46 -7.41 3.03
CA ASN A 109 13.82 -7.87 2.79
C ASN A 109 14.69 -6.71 2.32
N ILE A 110 15.62 -6.27 3.15
CA ILE A 110 16.54 -5.16 2.82
C ILE A 110 17.39 -5.40 1.55
N ASN A 111 17.57 -6.66 1.14
CA ASN A 111 18.32 -7.00 -0.07
C ASN A 111 17.50 -6.85 -1.37
N VAL A 112 16.20 -6.59 -1.27
CA VAL A 112 15.29 -6.40 -2.41
C VAL A 112 14.74 -4.98 -2.29
N THR A 113 15.24 -4.05 -3.10
CA THR A 113 14.93 -2.61 -3.00
C THR A 113 13.43 -2.28 -2.89
N PRO A 114 12.52 -2.79 -3.74
CA PRO A 114 11.11 -2.47 -3.57
C PRO A 114 10.47 -3.11 -2.31
N ASP A 115 11.10 -4.13 -1.72
CA ASP A 115 10.66 -4.81 -0.50
C ASP A 115 11.44 -4.32 0.74
N SER A 116 12.31 -3.30 0.62
CA SER A 116 13.12 -2.80 1.72
C SER A 116 12.47 -1.66 2.50
N LEU A 117 11.27 -1.20 2.11
CA LEU A 117 10.61 -0.05 2.72
C LEU A 117 10.52 -0.14 4.24
N GLY A 118 10.00 -1.26 4.78
CA GLY A 118 9.87 -1.45 6.22
C GLY A 118 11.20 -1.33 6.96
N PRO A 119 12.24 -2.11 6.60
CA PRO A 119 13.58 -1.97 7.18
C PRO A 119 14.13 -0.54 7.15
N VAL A 120 14.02 0.16 6.01
CA VAL A 120 14.54 1.53 5.85
C VAL A 120 13.76 2.52 6.72
N VAL A 121 12.43 2.37 6.84
CA VAL A 121 11.63 3.18 7.78
C VAL A 121 12.09 2.99 9.22
N ILE A 122 12.37 1.75 9.64
CA ILE A 122 12.80 1.46 11.01
C ILE A 122 14.14 2.10 11.35
N ASP A 123 15.06 2.22 10.38
CA ASP A 123 16.36 2.89 10.58
C ASP A 123 16.20 4.39 10.87
N ASN A 124 15.08 5.00 10.47
CA ASN A 124 14.80 6.42 10.63
C ASN A 124 13.80 6.75 11.76
N VAL A 125 13.15 5.74 12.38
CA VAL A 125 12.19 5.95 13.48
C VAL A 125 12.91 6.24 14.80
N ILE A 126 12.42 7.21 15.56
CA ILE A 126 12.95 7.56 16.89
C ILE A 126 12.57 6.47 17.91
N VAL A 127 13.56 5.69 18.35
CA VAL A 127 13.37 4.65 19.39
C VAL A 127 13.71 5.16 20.78
N THR A 128 12.80 4.99 21.73
CA THR A 128 12.87 5.67 23.04
C THR A 128 12.83 4.73 24.23
N ARG A 129 12.44 3.46 24.05
CA ARG A 129 12.29 2.49 25.15
C ARG A 129 13.51 2.38 26.06
N HIS A 130 14.72 2.50 25.50
CA HIS A 130 15.96 2.43 26.28
C HIS A 130 16.06 3.57 27.31
N MET A 131 15.53 4.76 27.01
CA MET A 131 15.49 5.90 27.92
C MET A 131 14.58 5.61 29.11
N PHE A 132 13.39 5.04 28.86
CA PHE A 132 12.46 4.63 29.92
C PHE A 132 12.99 3.52 30.82
N LEU A 133 13.86 2.65 30.31
CA LEU A 133 14.49 1.60 31.12
C LEU A 133 15.65 2.11 31.99
N LEU A 134 16.44 3.05 31.47
CA LEU A 134 17.64 3.53 32.14
C LEU A 134 17.30 4.67 33.10
N ASN A 135 16.63 5.72 32.60
CA ASN A 135 16.41 6.97 33.33
C ASN A 135 14.95 7.47 33.15
N PRO A 136 13.94 6.78 33.73
CA PRO A 136 12.53 7.17 33.54
C PRO A 136 12.21 8.60 33.97
N GLU A 137 12.91 9.15 34.97
CA GLU A 137 12.66 10.50 35.51
C GLU A 137 13.19 11.62 34.60
N GLU A 138 14.08 11.32 33.66
CA GLU A 138 14.67 12.30 32.72
C GLU A 138 13.93 12.36 31.38
N VAL A 139 12.97 11.45 31.15
CA VAL A 139 12.19 11.45 29.91
C VAL A 139 11.24 12.64 29.92
N SER A 140 11.36 13.49 28.90
CA SER A 140 10.52 14.68 28.75
C SER A 140 9.06 14.30 28.46
N GLU A 141 8.13 15.13 28.92
CA GLU A 141 6.72 15.00 28.57
C GLU A 141 6.53 15.08 27.04
N GLY A 142 5.63 14.25 26.49
CA GLY A 142 5.39 14.16 25.05
C GLY A 142 6.30 13.19 24.29
N ILE A 143 7.10 12.38 25.00
CA ILE A 143 7.80 11.22 24.43
C ILE A 143 7.01 9.95 24.78
N SER A 144 6.59 9.17 23.78
CA SER A 144 6.04 7.83 23.99
C SER A 144 7.12 6.77 24.17
N ASP A 145 6.83 5.67 24.88
CA ASP A 145 7.70 4.49 25.03
C ASP A 145 7.58 3.60 23.78
N VAL A 146 8.56 3.70 22.88
CA VAL A 146 8.54 3.04 21.57
C VAL A 146 9.79 2.20 21.37
N SER A 147 9.59 0.97 20.91
CA SER A 147 10.63 0.08 20.39
C SER A 147 10.46 -0.08 18.89
N ALA A 148 11.53 -0.37 18.17
CA ALA A 148 11.44 -0.73 16.76
C ALA A 148 12.30 -1.95 16.43
N ILE A 149 11.83 -2.79 15.51
CA ILE A 149 12.59 -3.94 14.97
C ILE A 149 12.34 -4.14 13.48
N ALA A 150 13.37 -4.57 12.75
CA ALA A 150 13.25 -5.12 11.41
C ALA A 150 13.65 -6.62 11.46
N PRO A 151 12.69 -7.56 11.56
CA PRO A 151 12.98 -8.98 11.77
C PRO A 151 13.59 -9.67 10.54
N GLY A 152 13.50 -9.04 9.38
CA GLY A 152 13.87 -9.63 8.09
C GLY A 152 12.90 -10.73 7.65
N VAL A 153 13.37 -11.53 6.68
CA VAL A 153 12.59 -12.62 6.07
C VAL A 153 13.10 -14.00 6.49
N MET A 154 12.20 -14.99 6.52
CA MET A 154 12.53 -16.38 6.85
C MET A 154 13.71 -16.93 6.03
N GLY A 155 13.85 -16.52 4.76
CA GLY A 155 14.98 -16.95 3.92
C GLY A 155 16.36 -16.60 4.48
N ASN A 156 16.44 -15.55 5.31
CA ASN A 156 17.69 -15.11 5.92
C ASN A 156 17.86 -15.65 7.34
N THR A 157 16.76 -15.74 8.10
CA THR A 157 16.79 -16.05 9.55
C THR A 157 16.50 -17.51 9.87
N GLY A 158 15.82 -18.23 8.97
CA GLY A 158 15.28 -19.57 9.21
C GLY A 158 14.09 -19.60 10.18
N ILE A 159 13.60 -18.44 10.64
CA ILE A 159 12.47 -18.30 11.56
C ILE A 159 11.40 -17.46 10.86
N GLU A 160 10.14 -17.86 10.96
CA GLU A 160 9.04 -17.07 10.42
C GLU A 160 8.96 -15.71 11.10
N THR A 161 8.75 -14.66 10.29
CA THR A 161 8.69 -13.27 10.77
C THR A 161 7.62 -13.10 11.86
N TYR A 162 6.49 -13.79 11.73
CA TYR A 162 5.43 -13.83 12.75
C TYR A 162 5.96 -14.32 14.10
N ASP A 163 6.69 -15.44 14.12
CA ASP A 163 7.16 -16.05 15.38
C ASP A 163 8.21 -15.15 16.07
N ILE A 164 9.03 -14.43 15.31
CA ILE A 164 9.96 -13.41 15.85
C ILE A 164 9.17 -12.28 16.52
N ILE A 165 8.18 -11.73 15.83
CA ILE A 165 7.38 -10.60 16.34
C ILE A 165 6.61 -11.04 17.59
N GLU A 166 5.95 -12.20 17.56
CA GLU A 166 5.22 -12.74 18.71
C GLU A 166 6.16 -12.93 19.92
N ALA A 167 7.35 -13.48 19.71
CA ALA A 167 8.33 -13.65 20.78
C ALA A 167 8.76 -12.31 21.40
N VAL A 168 9.00 -11.29 20.56
CA VAL A 168 9.37 -9.95 21.03
C VAL A 168 8.22 -9.31 21.79
N VAL A 169 7.01 -9.28 21.21
CA VAL A 169 5.79 -8.73 21.83
C VAL A 169 5.56 -9.35 23.21
N ASN A 170 5.64 -10.67 23.31
CA ASN A 170 5.49 -11.39 24.57
C ASN A 170 6.63 -11.11 25.56
N LYS A 171 7.85 -10.89 25.08
CA LYS A 171 9.01 -10.65 25.96
C LYS A 171 9.04 -9.24 26.53
N ILE A 172 8.78 -8.23 25.71
CA ILE A 172 8.86 -6.82 26.11
C ILE A 172 7.51 -6.27 26.61
N GLN A 173 6.41 -7.00 26.38
CA GLN A 173 5.05 -6.66 26.80
C GLN A 173 4.63 -5.30 26.24
N VAL A 174 4.38 -5.22 24.93
CA VAL A 174 3.84 -4.00 24.31
C VAL A 174 2.32 -3.95 24.34
N ASP A 175 1.77 -2.74 24.24
CA ASP A 175 0.33 -2.49 24.29
C ASP A 175 -0.28 -2.38 22.88
N TYR A 176 0.53 -2.07 21.86
CA TYR A 176 0.12 -2.07 20.45
C TYR A 176 1.31 -2.33 19.51
N LEU A 177 0.99 -2.72 18.27
CA LEU A 177 1.93 -2.94 17.19
C LEU A 177 1.64 -1.94 16.05
N LEU A 178 2.67 -1.29 15.52
CA LEU A 178 2.61 -0.53 14.27
C LEU A 178 3.51 -1.23 13.26
N VAL A 179 2.95 -1.70 12.15
CA VAL A 179 3.65 -2.49 11.15
C VAL A 179 3.76 -1.69 9.87
N VAL A 180 4.94 -1.64 9.28
CA VAL A 180 5.20 -1.01 7.98
C VAL A 180 5.63 -2.09 7.00
N ASP A 181 4.95 -2.18 5.85
CA ASP A 181 5.21 -3.21 4.85
C ASP A 181 5.13 -2.67 3.42
N ALA A 182 5.90 -3.28 2.53
CA ALA A 182 5.75 -3.10 1.10
C ALA A 182 4.64 -4.03 0.58
N LEU A 183 3.70 -3.47 -0.16
CA LEU A 183 2.55 -4.17 -0.72
C LEU A 183 2.70 -4.39 -2.23
N ALA A 184 1.91 -5.32 -2.77
CA ALA A 184 1.71 -5.42 -4.21
C ALA A 184 0.40 -4.73 -4.64
N SER A 185 0.47 -3.95 -5.72
CA SER A 185 -0.67 -3.29 -6.38
C SER A 185 -1.13 -4.06 -7.62
N ARG A 186 -2.36 -3.80 -8.04
CA ARG A 186 -2.90 -4.22 -9.35
C ARG A 186 -3.01 -3.09 -10.36
N SER A 187 -2.50 -1.93 -10.04
CA SER A 187 -2.46 -0.79 -10.95
C SER A 187 -1.08 -0.15 -10.93
N LEU A 188 -0.49 0.02 -12.11
CA LEU A 188 0.75 0.77 -12.25
C LEU A 188 0.60 2.22 -11.76
N ALA A 189 -0.60 2.81 -11.91
CA ALA A 189 -0.87 4.19 -11.52
C ALA A 189 -0.75 4.44 -10.00
N ARG A 190 -0.74 3.38 -9.17
CA ARG A 190 -0.67 3.48 -7.70
C ARG A 190 0.70 3.14 -7.12
N VAL A 191 1.58 2.49 -7.89
CA VAL A 191 2.91 2.10 -7.42
C VAL A 191 3.69 3.34 -6.97
N ASN A 192 4.20 3.32 -5.74
CA ASN A 192 4.89 4.41 -5.06
C ASN A 192 4.07 5.71 -4.92
N LYS A 193 2.75 5.66 -5.16
CA LYS A 193 1.85 6.84 -5.21
C LYS A 193 0.66 6.75 -4.27
N THR A 194 0.67 5.79 -3.35
CA THR A 194 -0.46 5.56 -2.46
C THR A 194 0.04 4.99 -1.14
N ILE A 195 -0.45 5.49 -0.01
CA ILE A 195 -0.13 4.94 1.31
C ILE A 195 -1.43 4.49 1.96
N GLN A 196 -1.52 3.21 2.34
CA GLN A 196 -2.67 2.65 3.03
C GLN A 196 -2.39 2.51 4.52
N VAL A 197 -3.30 2.98 5.38
CA VAL A 197 -3.23 2.78 6.83
C VAL A 197 -4.47 2.05 7.32
N THR A 198 -4.32 1.00 8.12
CA THR A 198 -5.46 0.22 8.64
C THR A 198 -5.23 -0.28 10.08
N ASN A 199 -6.30 -0.50 10.83
CA ASN A 199 -6.28 -1.15 12.16
C ASN A 199 -6.56 -2.67 12.11
N THR A 200 -6.67 -3.24 10.91
CA THR A 200 -7.05 -4.66 10.74
C THR A 200 -5.86 -5.61 10.78
N GLY A 201 -4.64 -5.08 10.67
CA GLY A 201 -3.41 -5.84 10.54
C GLY A 201 -2.97 -6.01 9.09
N ILE A 202 -2.06 -6.96 8.88
CA ILE A 202 -1.46 -7.24 7.59
C ILE A 202 -1.19 -8.73 7.40
N SER A 203 -1.30 -9.20 6.17
CA SER A 203 -0.90 -10.55 5.76
C SER A 203 0.33 -10.45 4.86
N PRO A 204 1.55 -10.63 5.39
CA PRO A 204 2.76 -10.36 4.63
C PRO A 204 2.88 -11.25 3.39
N GLY A 205 3.09 -10.64 2.23
CA GLY A 205 3.29 -11.36 0.95
C GLY A 205 2.02 -11.93 0.31
N SER A 206 0.82 -11.56 0.78
CA SER A 206 -0.43 -12.05 0.18
C SER A 206 -0.61 -11.67 -1.29
N GLY A 207 -0.16 -10.47 -1.69
CA GLY A 207 -0.18 -10.00 -3.07
C GLY A 207 0.87 -10.64 -3.99
N VAL A 208 1.84 -11.38 -3.43
CA VAL A 208 2.89 -12.10 -4.18
C VAL A 208 2.63 -13.62 -4.21
N GLY A 209 1.45 -14.05 -3.78
CA GLY A 209 1.05 -15.47 -3.76
C GLY A 209 1.54 -16.26 -2.53
N ASN A 210 2.25 -15.62 -1.59
CA ASN A 210 2.69 -16.24 -0.34
C ASN A 210 1.69 -15.95 0.79
N SER A 211 0.98 -16.98 1.25
CA SER A 211 0.11 -16.86 2.42
C SER A 211 0.92 -17.09 3.71
N ARG A 212 1.68 -16.08 4.15
CA ARG A 212 2.34 -16.13 5.47
C ARG A 212 1.31 -15.94 6.59
N LYS A 213 1.69 -16.32 7.81
CA LYS A 213 0.86 -16.07 9.00
C LYS A 213 0.57 -14.57 9.11
N GLU A 214 -0.70 -14.27 9.30
CA GLU A 214 -1.20 -12.92 9.45
C GLU A 214 -0.75 -12.27 10.77
N ILE A 215 -0.48 -10.97 10.71
CA ILE A 215 -0.19 -10.12 11.87
C ILE A 215 -1.39 -9.20 12.07
N SER A 216 -2.26 -9.55 13.01
CA SER A 216 -3.50 -8.81 13.28
C SER A 216 -3.85 -8.85 14.76
N LYS A 217 -4.91 -8.12 15.14
CA LYS A 217 -5.43 -8.12 16.51
C LYS A 217 -5.84 -9.51 16.99
N GLU A 218 -6.36 -10.36 16.10
CA GLU A 218 -6.73 -11.73 16.43
C GLU A 218 -5.54 -12.63 16.67
N THR A 219 -4.43 -12.45 15.93
CA THR A 219 -3.24 -13.30 16.04
C THR A 219 -2.29 -12.83 17.13
N MET A 220 -2.09 -11.51 17.28
CA MET A 220 -1.16 -10.92 18.27
C MET A 220 -1.83 -10.59 19.61
N LYS A 221 -3.17 -10.60 19.70
CA LYS A 221 -3.96 -10.25 20.90
C LYS A 221 -3.82 -8.82 21.41
N ILE A 222 -3.15 -7.96 20.65
CA ILE A 222 -3.00 -6.52 20.86
C ILE A 222 -3.44 -5.77 19.60
N PRO A 223 -3.85 -4.49 19.67
CA PRO A 223 -4.13 -3.69 18.48
C PRO A 223 -2.94 -3.69 17.50
N VAL A 224 -3.24 -3.87 16.22
CA VAL A 224 -2.25 -3.84 15.14
C VAL A 224 -2.65 -2.78 14.13
N ILE A 225 -1.83 -1.74 14.00
CA ILE A 225 -1.92 -0.75 12.94
C ILE A 225 -0.96 -1.16 11.84
N ALA A 226 -1.41 -1.25 10.60
CA ALA A 226 -0.56 -1.54 9.44
C ALA A 226 -0.53 -0.33 8.50
N ILE A 227 0.67 0.03 8.08
CA ILE A 227 0.97 1.00 7.03
C ILE A 227 1.54 0.20 5.86
N GLY A 228 0.86 0.24 4.73
CA GLY A 228 1.23 -0.50 3.53
C GLY A 228 1.39 0.43 2.34
N VAL A 229 2.47 0.27 1.59
CA VAL A 229 2.74 1.06 0.37
C VAL A 229 2.95 0.10 -0.80
N PRO A 230 2.19 0.23 -1.90
CA PRO A 230 2.41 -0.58 -3.07
C PRO A 230 3.71 -0.20 -3.78
N THR A 231 4.69 -1.08 -3.76
CA THR A 231 6.01 -0.84 -4.40
C THR A 231 6.24 -1.68 -5.63
N VAL A 232 5.43 -2.73 -5.83
CA VAL A 232 5.52 -3.63 -6.97
C VAL A 232 4.15 -3.93 -7.55
N VAL A 233 4.15 -4.39 -8.80
CA VAL A 233 3.01 -4.97 -9.50
C VAL A 233 3.43 -6.27 -10.18
N ASP A 234 2.48 -7.18 -10.38
CA ASP A 234 2.73 -8.40 -11.14
C ASP A 234 3.02 -8.09 -12.62
N ALA A 235 3.90 -8.86 -13.26
CA ALA A 235 4.14 -8.74 -14.70
C ALA A 235 2.87 -8.95 -15.55
N ALA A 236 1.94 -9.81 -15.12
CA ALA A 236 0.64 -9.99 -15.75
C ALA A 236 -0.22 -8.72 -15.65
N THR A 237 -0.15 -8.01 -14.52
CA THR A 237 -0.80 -6.71 -14.35
C THR A 237 -0.26 -5.70 -15.37
N ILE A 238 1.06 -5.59 -15.50
CA ILE A 238 1.68 -4.68 -16.49
C ILE A 238 1.25 -5.04 -17.90
N ALA A 239 1.24 -6.32 -18.25
CA ALA A 239 0.82 -6.76 -19.58
C ALA A 239 -0.65 -6.40 -19.85
N SER A 240 -1.53 -6.61 -18.85
CA SER A 240 -2.95 -6.26 -18.95
C SER A 240 -3.16 -4.75 -19.10
N ASP A 241 -2.55 -3.95 -18.21
CA ASP A 241 -2.62 -2.48 -18.23
C ASP A 241 -2.11 -1.93 -19.57
N THR A 242 -1.03 -2.51 -20.12
CA THR A 242 -0.46 -2.08 -21.41
C THR A 242 -1.42 -2.34 -22.57
N ILE A 243 -2.12 -3.49 -22.57
CA ILE A 243 -3.12 -3.80 -23.59
C ILE A 243 -4.28 -2.80 -23.51
N ASP A 244 -4.74 -2.47 -22.30
CA ASP A 244 -5.80 -1.49 -22.10
C ASP A 244 -5.38 -0.08 -22.52
N MET A 245 -4.14 0.34 -22.21
CA MET A 245 -3.58 1.60 -22.69
C MET A 245 -3.54 1.65 -24.22
N LEU A 246 -3.16 0.55 -24.89
CA LEU A 246 -3.19 0.47 -26.35
C LEU A 246 -4.62 0.61 -26.89
N LEU A 247 -5.59 -0.08 -26.28
CA LEU A 247 -7.00 0.03 -26.67
C LEU A 247 -7.53 1.47 -26.52
N ARG A 248 -7.24 2.13 -25.39
CA ARG A 248 -7.57 3.55 -25.16
C ARG A 248 -6.91 4.47 -26.18
N TYR A 249 -5.63 4.23 -26.50
CA TYR A 249 -4.91 4.98 -27.54
C TYR A 249 -5.61 4.90 -28.90
N PHE A 250 -6.01 3.70 -29.32
CA PHE A 250 -6.72 3.52 -30.59
C PHE A 250 -8.12 4.11 -30.57
N ASN A 251 -8.85 3.96 -29.46
CA ASN A 251 -10.18 4.55 -29.31
C ASN A 251 -10.12 6.08 -29.40
N HIS A 252 -9.21 6.69 -28.65
CA HIS A 252 -8.97 8.13 -28.69
C HIS A 252 -8.63 8.60 -30.11
N LYS A 253 -7.76 7.88 -30.84
CA LYS A 253 -7.43 8.21 -32.23
C LYS A 253 -8.63 8.15 -33.17
N ILE A 254 -9.53 7.20 -32.98
CA ILE A 254 -10.74 7.06 -33.81
C ILE A 254 -11.73 8.18 -33.51
N GLU A 255 -11.96 8.48 -32.23
CA GLU A 255 -12.85 9.56 -31.82
C GLU A 255 -12.36 10.94 -32.29
N HIS A 256 -11.03 11.13 -32.34
CA HIS A 256 -10.40 12.37 -32.79
C HIS A 256 -10.07 12.39 -34.30
N HIS A 257 -10.54 11.40 -35.05
CA HIS A 257 -10.32 11.28 -36.50
C HIS A 257 -11.30 12.18 -37.30
N ASP A 258 -11.20 13.51 -37.14
CA ASP A 258 -11.71 14.47 -38.15
C ASP A 258 -11.19 15.91 -37.97
N ARG A 259 -9.87 16.14 -38.02
CA ARG A 259 -9.31 17.47 -38.40
C ARG A 259 -8.10 17.36 -39.33
N PRO A 260 -8.25 17.65 -40.63
CA PRO A 260 -7.17 17.63 -41.63
C PRO A 260 -5.96 18.52 -41.34
N SER A 261 -6.02 19.39 -40.32
CA SER A 261 -4.97 20.34 -39.96
C SER A 261 -3.92 19.83 -38.97
N GLN A 262 -4.06 18.63 -38.40
CA GLN A 262 -3.12 18.08 -37.40
C GLN A 262 -2.10 17.08 -37.95
N SER A 263 -2.04 16.89 -39.27
CA SER A 263 -1.02 16.02 -39.92
C SER A 263 0.43 16.54 -39.78
N ILE A 264 0.66 17.68 -39.12
CA ILE A 264 1.97 18.31 -38.92
C ILE A 264 2.29 18.52 -37.42
N ILE A 265 1.83 17.63 -36.53
CA ILE A 265 2.42 17.52 -35.19
C ILE A 265 3.16 16.19 -35.13
N VAL A 266 4.47 16.23 -35.42
CA VAL A 266 5.38 15.10 -35.23
C VAL A 266 5.86 15.14 -33.78
N GLY A 267 5.12 14.45 -32.92
CA GLY A 267 5.47 14.17 -31.53
C GLY A 267 4.46 13.19 -30.95
N PRO A 268 4.83 12.36 -29.95
CA PRO A 268 3.84 11.53 -29.28
C PRO A 268 2.79 12.45 -28.65
N GLU A 269 1.53 12.34 -29.08
CA GLU A 269 0.41 12.96 -28.35
C GLU A 269 0.46 12.45 -26.91
N LYS A 270 0.50 13.39 -25.96
CA LYS A 270 0.30 13.05 -24.54
C LYS A 270 -1.19 12.74 -24.37
N ILE A 271 -1.55 11.48 -24.52
CA ILE A 271 -2.87 10.98 -24.15
C ILE A 271 -2.88 10.81 -22.64
N ASP A 272 -3.87 11.41 -21.99
CA ASP A 272 -4.17 11.06 -20.60
C ASP A 272 -4.94 9.73 -20.59
N PHE A 273 -4.26 8.65 -20.23
CA PHE A 273 -4.83 7.32 -20.23
C PHE A 273 -5.81 7.10 -19.07
N ASP A 274 -5.80 7.95 -18.05
CA ASP A 274 -6.76 7.89 -16.94
C ASP A 274 -8.14 8.39 -17.40
N GLU A 275 -8.19 9.34 -18.34
CA GLU A 275 -9.43 9.91 -18.88
C GLU A 275 -9.92 9.23 -20.18
N ALA A 276 -9.04 8.63 -20.97
CA ALA A 276 -9.40 8.04 -22.26
C ALA A 276 -10.28 6.79 -22.11
N GLU A 277 -11.46 6.76 -22.73
CA GLU A 277 -12.37 5.61 -22.63
C GLU A 277 -11.86 4.39 -23.40
N LEU A 278 -12.17 3.20 -22.86
CA LEU A 278 -11.95 1.95 -23.58
C LEU A 278 -12.96 1.82 -24.72
N PRO A 279 -12.56 1.23 -25.86
CA PRO A 279 -13.46 1.03 -26.98
C PRO A 279 -14.56 0.01 -26.65
N ASP A 280 -15.61 0.01 -27.47
CA ASP A 280 -16.71 -0.95 -27.37
C ASP A 280 -16.24 -2.41 -27.57
N GLU A 281 -17.06 -3.37 -27.11
CA GLU A 281 -16.72 -4.79 -27.20
C GLU A 281 -16.50 -5.27 -28.65
N GLN A 282 -17.23 -4.68 -29.59
CA GLN A 282 -17.11 -5.05 -31.00
C GLN A 282 -15.73 -4.68 -31.53
N TYR A 283 -15.25 -3.48 -31.23
CA TYR A 283 -13.94 -2.98 -31.63
C TYR A 283 -12.80 -3.72 -30.89
N ARG A 284 -12.97 -4.00 -29.60
CA ARG A 284 -12.01 -4.86 -28.86
C ARG A 284 -11.84 -6.22 -29.53
N LYS A 285 -12.93 -6.83 -29.99
CA LYS A 285 -12.91 -8.08 -30.73
C LYS A 285 -12.25 -7.95 -32.10
N GLU A 286 -12.52 -6.88 -32.84
CA GLU A 286 -11.87 -6.63 -34.13
C GLU A 286 -10.35 -6.48 -34.00
N PHE A 287 -9.89 -5.85 -32.91
CA PHE A 287 -8.47 -5.60 -32.67
C PHE A 287 -7.72 -6.79 -32.06
N LEU A 288 -8.29 -7.46 -31.05
CA LEU A 288 -7.64 -8.51 -30.26
C LEU A 288 -8.16 -9.93 -30.56
N GLY A 289 -9.14 -10.07 -31.45
CA GLY A 289 -9.75 -11.36 -31.77
C GLY A 289 -10.46 -12.00 -30.58
N GLU A 290 -10.24 -13.30 -30.36
CA GLU A 290 -10.83 -14.02 -29.23
C GLU A 290 -10.33 -13.52 -27.86
N PHE A 291 -9.12 -12.96 -27.77
CA PHE A 291 -8.61 -12.33 -26.54
C PHE A 291 -9.44 -11.11 -26.15
N GLY A 292 -9.94 -10.35 -27.13
CA GLY A 292 -10.79 -9.17 -26.89
C GLY A 292 -12.17 -9.50 -26.33
N ARG A 293 -12.57 -10.78 -26.31
CA ARG A 293 -13.85 -11.26 -25.76
C ARG A 293 -13.74 -11.72 -24.30
N LEU A 294 -12.51 -11.92 -23.82
CA LEU A 294 -12.27 -12.34 -22.46
C LEU A 294 -12.64 -11.22 -21.50
N SER A 295 -13.25 -11.58 -20.38
CA SER A 295 -13.38 -10.68 -19.24
C SER A 295 -12.01 -10.29 -18.69
N GLU A 296 -11.92 -9.19 -17.94
CA GLU A 296 -10.66 -8.77 -17.31
C GLU A 296 -10.03 -9.87 -16.45
N GLU A 297 -10.86 -10.67 -15.77
CA GLU A 297 -10.40 -11.79 -14.97
C GLU A 297 -9.79 -12.91 -15.83
N GLU A 298 -10.45 -13.27 -16.94
CA GLU A 298 -9.96 -14.28 -17.87
C GLU A 298 -8.70 -13.83 -18.64
N LYS A 299 -8.62 -12.55 -19.01
CA LYS A 299 -7.42 -11.95 -19.61
C LYS A 299 -6.25 -12.04 -18.64
N PHE A 300 -6.45 -11.62 -17.40
CA PHE A 300 -5.41 -11.65 -16.37
C PHE A 300 -4.92 -13.08 -16.13
N GLN A 301 -5.84 -14.05 -15.98
CA GLN A 301 -5.49 -15.46 -15.82
C GLN A 301 -4.69 -16.01 -17.00
N LEU A 302 -5.09 -15.67 -18.23
CA LEU A 302 -4.36 -16.10 -19.42
C LEU A 302 -2.95 -15.49 -19.45
N LEU A 303 -2.81 -14.22 -19.10
CA LEU A 303 -1.50 -13.55 -19.03
C LEU A 303 -0.63 -14.17 -17.93
N GLU A 304 -1.19 -14.47 -16.77
CA GLU A 304 -0.51 -15.20 -15.70
C GLU A 304 -0.02 -16.57 -16.20
N GLU A 305 -0.88 -17.36 -16.85
CA GLU A 305 -0.50 -18.67 -17.40
C GLU A 305 0.61 -18.59 -18.47
N VAL A 306 0.59 -17.55 -19.31
CA VAL A 306 1.59 -17.32 -20.37
C VAL A 306 2.92 -16.85 -19.81
N LEU A 307 2.92 -16.09 -18.72
CA LEU A 307 4.15 -15.58 -18.07
C LEU A 307 4.76 -16.59 -17.07
N THR A 308 3.95 -17.50 -16.53
CA THR A 308 4.33 -18.52 -15.55
C THR A 308 4.92 -19.86 -16.09
N PRO A 309 5.07 -20.19 -17.41
CA PRO A 309 5.52 -21.52 -17.84
C PRO A 309 6.91 -21.95 -17.32
N ASN A 310 7.74 -21.01 -16.87
CA ASN A 310 9.05 -21.27 -16.28
C ASN A 310 9.06 -21.23 -14.73
N GLY A 311 7.91 -20.99 -14.08
CA GLY A 311 7.79 -20.92 -12.62
C GLY A 311 8.31 -19.64 -11.98
N TYR A 312 8.45 -18.55 -12.74
CA TYR A 312 8.87 -17.25 -12.22
C TYR A 312 7.64 -16.35 -11.99
N ASN A 313 7.31 -16.08 -10.72
CA ASN A 313 6.42 -14.98 -10.35
C ASN A 313 7.23 -13.68 -10.47
N MET A 314 7.13 -13.02 -11.62
CA MET A 314 7.88 -11.79 -11.89
C MET A 314 7.13 -10.58 -11.32
N MET A 315 7.85 -9.80 -10.51
CA MET A 315 7.40 -8.50 -10.02
C MET A 315 8.10 -7.40 -10.80
N VAL A 316 7.38 -6.31 -11.06
CA VAL A 316 7.86 -5.13 -11.79
C VAL A 316 7.72 -3.91 -10.88
N THR A 317 8.72 -3.04 -10.94
CA THR A 317 8.80 -1.78 -10.20
C THR A 317 9.45 -0.70 -11.09
N PRO A 318 9.18 0.59 -10.86
CA PRO A 318 9.92 1.67 -11.51
C PRO A 318 11.44 1.54 -11.33
N LYS A 319 12.19 2.10 -12.30
CA LYS A 319 13.65 2.04 -12.30
C LYS A 319 14.29 2.86 -11.16
N GLU A 320 13.62 3.94 -10.76
CA GLU A 320 14.06 4.91 -9.74
C GLU A 320 13.44 4.58 -8.36
N VAL A 321 13.06 3.32 -8.15
CA VAL A 321 12.44 2.86 -6.90
C VAL A 321 13.33 3.05 -5.68
N ASP A 322 14.64 3.09 -5.86
CA ASP A 322 15.59 3.39 -4.80
C ASP A 322 15.33 4.78 -4.18
N ILE A 323 15.12 5.80 -5.02
CA ILE A 323 14.83 7.15 -4.54
C ILE A 323 13.39 7.25 -4.02
N ASP A 324 12.43 6.57 -4.66
CA ASP A 324 11.05 6.51 -4.15
C ASP A 324 11.01 5.92 -2.73
N ILE A 325 11.77 4.86 -2.46
CA ILE A 325 11.84 4.21 -1.15
C ILE A 325 12.49 5.14 -0.11
N GLU A 326 13.51 5.91 -0.49
CA GLU A 326 14.13 6.91 0.39
C GLU A 326 13.12 7.98 0.80
N ASP A 327 12.48 8.64 -0.17
CA ASP A 327 11.46 9.68 0.07
C ASP A 327 10.28 9.14 0.89
N LEU A 328 9.76 7.96 0.53
CA LEU A 328 8.67 7.31 1.26
C LEU A 328 9.09 6.95 2.69
N SER A 329 10.34 6.53 2.88
CA SER A 329 10.83 6.18 4.20
C SER A 329 10.90 7.39 5.13
N GLU A 330 11.34 8.54 4.64
CA GLU A 330 11.40 9.80 5.38
C GLU A 330 9.99 10.27 5.75
N VAL A 331 9.06 10.24 4.79
CA VAL A 331 7.66 10.62 5.02
C VAL A 331 7.00 9.71 6.06
N ILE A 332 7.20 8.39 5.97
CA ILE A 332 6.56 7.44 6.88
C ILE A 332 7.20 7.49 8.27
N SER A 333 8.53 7.54 8.38
CA SER A 333 9.21 7.63 9.68
C SER A 333 8.87 8.95 10.38
N GLY A 334 8.93 10.07 9.66
CA GLY A 334 8.56 11.39 10.19
C GLY A 334 7.10 11.43 10.65
N ALA A 335 6.18 10.83 9.88
CA ALA A 335 4.78 10.76 10.27
C ALA A 335 4.54 9.85 11.49
N ILE A 336 5.26 8.73 11.59
CA ILE A 336 5.23 7.87 12.78
C ILE A 336 5.74 8.64 13.99
N ASP A 337 6.90 9.30 13.88
CA ASP A 337 7.52 10.00 14.98
C ASP A 337 6.65 11.16 15.47
N ARG A 338 6.03 11.92 14.57
CA ARG A 338 5.08 12.99 14.95
C ARG A 338 3.75 12.49 15.47
N ALA A 339 3.35 11.28 15.09
CA ALA A 339 2.17 10.64 15.65
C ALA A 339 2.41 10.11 17.06
N LEU A 340 3.61 9.61 17.34
CA LEU A 340 3.99 8.99 18.61
C LEU A 340 4.60 9.97 19.61
N HIS A 341 5.37 10.96 19.14
CA HIS A 341 6.09 11.92 19.97
C HIS A 341 5.52 13.33 19.76
N THR A 342 4.69 13.79 20.69
CA THR A 342 4.06 15.11 20.69
C THR A 342 5.08 16.24 20.62
N ILE A 343 6.29 16.03 21.15
CA ILE A 343 7.37 17.02 21.08
C ILE A 343 7.93 17.21 19.65
N VAL A 344 7.93 16.14 18.84
CA VAL A 344 8.37 16.21 17.44
C VAL A 344 7.31 16.94 16.61
N ASP A 345 6.04 16.64 16.85
CA ASP A 345 4.94 17.35 16.16
C ASP A 345 4.88 18.85 16.47
N ASN A 346 5.23 19.24 17.70
CA ASN A 346 5.32 20.64 18.11
C ASN A 346 6.60 21.34 17.59
N GLY A 347 7.48 20.64 16.85
CA GLY A 347 8.72 21.19 16.29
C GLY A 347 9.79 21.51 17.33
N ILE A 348 9.73 20.87 18.50
CA ILE A 348 10.70 21.07 19.59
C ILE A 348 11.98 20.26 19.33
N ILE A 349 11.84 19.12 18.65
CA ILE A 349 12.93 18.28 18.17
C ILE A 349 12.67 18.00 16.69
N THR A 350 13.71 18.12 15.87
CA THR A 350 13.71 17.82 14.43
C THR A 350 14.32 16.45 14.18
#